data_AF-A0ABD5YCE5-F1
#
_entry.id   AF-A0ABD5YCE5-F1
#
_cell.length_a   1.000
_cell.length_b   1.000
_cell.length_c   1.000
_cell.angle_alpha   90.00
_cell.angle_beta   90.00
_cell.angle_gamma   90.00
#
_symmetry.space_group_name_H-M   'P 1'
#
loop_
_entity.id
_entity.type
_entity.pdbx_description
1 polymer ?
#
loop_
_entity_poly.entity_id
_entity_poly.type
_entity_poly.pdbx_seq_one_letter_code
_entity_poly.pdbx_strand_id
1 'polypeptide(L)'
;MTDDTDGSLAERVDRLHGELRATEERPVEREASRWIGEAQAVAGDAADVAATEGSTAVVRERVGHVATLLDHVEETGDAAADEHVERAKTLADRIADAE
;
A
#
# COMPACT_ATOMS: atom_id res chain seq x y z
N MET A 1 -5.54 -14.90 15.53
CA MET A 1 -5.17 -13.57 14.99
C MET A 1 -3.67 -13.54 15.05
N THR A 2 -3.03 -13.94 13.95
CA THR A 2 -1.57 -13.89 13.82
C THR A 2 -1.16 -12.44 13.87
N ASP A 3 -0.10 -12.14 14.60
CA ASP A 3 0.42 -10.81 14.76
C ASP A 3 0.61 -10.15 13.39
N ASP A 4 -0.28 -9.21 13.10
CA ASP A 4 -0.40 -8.50 11.83
C ASP A 4 0.79 -7.52 11.63
N THR A 5 1.68 -7.44 12.64
CA THR A 5 2.72 -6.43 12.80
C THR A 5 4.14 -7.04 12.77
N ASP A 6 4.33 -8.33 13.06
CA ASP A 6 5.65 -8.97 13.22
C ASP A 6 6.30 -9.57 11.95
N GLY A 7 5.72 -9.34 10.76
CA GLY A 7 6.33 -9.76 9.49
C GLY A 7 7.60 -8.94 9.14
N SER A 8 8.49 -9.51 8.34
CA SER A 8 9.63 -8.77 7.76
C SER A 8 9.15 -7.56 6.95
N LEU A 9 10.03 -6.58 6.71
CA LEU A 9 9.70 -5.41 5.88
C LEU A 9 9.13 -5.83 4.51
N ALA A 10 9.72 -6.84 3.87
CA ALA A 10 9.25 -7.37 2.59
C ALA A 10 7.83 -7.92 2.70
N GLU A 11 7.50 -8.69 3.74
CA GLU A 11 6.14 -9.23 3.95
C GLU A 11 5.12 -8.11 4.20
N ARG A 12 5.50 -7.06 4.93
CA ARG A 12 4.61 -5.90 5.17
C ARG A 12 4.33 -5.14 3.87
N VAL A 13 5.34 -4.94 3.03
CA VAL A 13 5.18 -4.24 1.75
C VAL A 13 4.42 -5.10 0.73
N ASP A 14 4.67 -6.42 0.70
CA ASP A 14 3.89 -7.35 -0.13
C ASP A 14 2.41 -7.34 0.26
N ARG A 15 2.12 -7.30 1.57
CA ARG A 15 0.75 -7.15 2.06
C ARG A 15 0.11 -5.83 1.63
N LEU A 16 0.83 -4.71 1.75
CA LEU A 16 0.36 -3.40 1.27
C LEU A 16 -0.01 -3.50 -0.22
N HIS A 17 0.86 -4.07 -1.03
CA HIS A 17 0.61 -4.29 -2.45
C HIS A 17 -0.61 -5.20 -2.69
N GLY A 18 -0.81 -6.22 -1.85
CA GLY A 18 -1.98 -7.09 -1.89
C GLY A 18 -3.31 -6.39 -1.63
N GLU A 19 -3.37 -5.47 -0.66
CA GLU A 19 -4.59 -4.67 -0.39
C GLU A 19 -4.91 -3.74 -1.58
N LEU A 20 -3.90 -3.12 -2.19
CA LEU A 20 -4.07 -2.27 -3.37
C LEU A 20 -4.60 -3.07 -4.57
N ARG A 21 -4.07 -4.27 -4.80
CA ARG A 21 -4.55 -5.18 -5.84
C ARG A 21 -5.99 -5.61 -5.61
N ALA A 22 -6.34 -5.97 -4.37
CA ALA A 22 -7.71 -6.33 -4.01
C ALA A 22 -8.70 -5.18 -4.25
N THR A 23 -8.20 -3.93 -4.17
CA THR A 23 -8.97 -2.72 -4.50
C THR A 23 -9.19 -2.60 -6.02
N GLU A 24 -8.16 -2.80 -6.85
CA GLU A 24 -8.30 -2.74 -8.32
C GLU A 24 -9.20 -3.85 -8.91
N GLU A 25 -9.36 -4.97 -8.21
CA GLU A 25 -10.27 -6.06 -8.61
C GLU A 25 -11.76 -5.73 -8.39
N ARG A 26 -12.06 -4.54 -7.83
CA ARG A 26 -13.41 -4.06 -7.52
C ARG A 26 -13.87 -2.96 -8.48
N PRO A 27 -15.19 -2.76 -8.61
CA PRO A 27 -15.74 -1.63 -9.37
C PRO A 27 -15.49 -0.31 -8.63
N VAL A 28 -14.34 0.30 -8.88
CA VAL A 28 -13.94 1.59 -8.31
C VAL A 28 -14.19 2.75 -9.28
N GLU A 29 -14.41 3.95 -8.75
CA GLU A 29 -14.50 5.16 -9.55
C GLU A 29 -13.21 5.44 -10.34
N ARG A 30 -13.33 6.07 -11.51
CA ARG A 30 -12.15 6.28 -12.39
C ARG A 30 -11.06 7.13 -11.75
N GLU A 31 -11.44 8.13 -10.96
CA GLU A 31 -10.46 9.01 -10.32
C GLU A 31 -9.70 8.25 -9.22
N ALA A 32 -10.41 7.54 -8.35
CA ALA A 32 -9.82 6.64 -7.37
C ALA A 32 -8.92 5.59 -8.03
N SER A 33 -9.38 4.94 -9.12
CA SER A 33 -8.61 3.94 -9.87
C SER A 33 -7.26 4.45 -10.35
N ARG A 34 -7.17 5.72 -10.76
CA ARG A 34 -5.91 6.33 -11.18
C ARG A 34 -4.90 6.38 -10.03
N TRP A 35 -5.34 6.87 -8.87
CA TRP A 35 -4.48 6.97 -7.68
C TRP A 35 -4.09 5.59 -7.15
N ILE A 36 -5.03 4.65 -7.11
CA ILE A 36 -4.80 3.27 -6.66
C ILE A 36 -3.78 2.56 -7.57
N GLY A 37 -3.90 2.71 -8.89
CA GLY A 37 -2.97 2.08 -9.83
C GLY A 37 -1.54 2.63 -9.70
N GLU A 38 -1.39 3.94 -9.47
CA GLU A 38 -0.09 4.57 -9.21
C GLU A 38 0.50 4.11 -7.87
N ALA A 39 -0.33 4.08 -6.82
CA ALA A 39 0.04 3.55 -5.51
C ALA A 39 0.50 2.08 -5.60
N GLN A 40 -0.21 1.25 -6.37
CA GLN A 40 0.16 -0.16 -6.57
C GLN A 40 1.51 -0.29 -7.27
N ALA A 41 1.77 0.52 -8.30
CA ALA A 41 3.05 0.48 -9.01
C ALA A 41 4.23 0.83 -8.08
N VAL A 42 4.06 1.85 -7.23
CA VAL A 42 5.09 2.25 -6.25
C VAL A 42 5.25 1.18 -5.16
N ALA A 43 4.16 0.59 -4.67
CA ALA A 43 4.21 -0.49 -3.69
C ALA A 43 4.91 -1.74 -4.24
N GLY A 44 4.69 -2.07 -5.52
CA GLY A 44 5.39 -3.17 -6.20
C GLY A 44 6.91 -2.94 -6.28
N ASP A 45 7.33 -1.74 -6.69
CA ASP A 45 8.76 -1.36 -6.72
C ASP A 45 9.38 -1.33 -5.31
N ALA A 46 8.62 -0.93 -4.30
CA ALA A 46 9.05 -1.03 -2.90
C ALA A 46 9.20 -2.50 -2.45
N ALA A 47 8.29 -3.40 -2.86
CA ALA A 47 8.35 -4.83 -2.54
C ALA A 47 9.59 -5.47 -3.16
N ASP A 48 9.90 -5.17 -4.42
CA ASP A 48 11.09 -5.66 -5.11
C ASP A 48 12.38 -5.22 -4.41
N VAL A 49 12.44 -3.97 -3.95
CA VAL A 49 13.61 -3.47 -3.21
C VAL A 49 13.70 -4.04 -1.80
N ALA A 50 12.58 -4.32 -1.14
CA ALA A 50 12.55 -4.98 0.16
C ALA A 50 12.94 -6.46 0.09
N ALA A 51 12.62 -7.14 -1.02
CA ALA A 51 12.95 -8.54 -1.26
C ALA A 51 14.43 -8.74 -1.67
N THR A 52 15.06 -7.70 -2.20
CA THR A 52 16.50 -7.67 -2.49
C THR A 52 17.25 -7.04 -1.31
N GLU A 53 18.58 -7.14 -1.23
CA GLU A 53 19.38 -6.44 -0.20
C GLU A 53 19.43 -4.91 -0.43
N GLY A 54 18.29 -4.33 -0.79
CA GLY A 54 18.07 -2.92 -0.99
C GLY A 54 17.98 -2.14 0.32
N SER A 55 18.01 -0.82 0.21
CA SER A 55 17.99 0.05 1.38
C SER A 55 16.58 0.13 1.97
N THR A 56 16.45 -0.21 3.25
CA THR A 56 15.22 0.02 4.03
C THR A 56 14.74 1.46 3.95
N ALA A 57 15.64 2.44 3.90
CA ALA A 57 15.27 3.85 3.76
C ALA A 57 14.53 4.14 2.43
N VAL A 58 14.97 3.51 1.33
CA VAL A 58 14.33 3.65 0.01
C VAL A 58 12.95 3.00 0.02
N VAL A 59 12.81 1.84 0.67
CA VAL A 59 11.50 1.19 0.84
C VAL A 59 10.55 2.12 1.60
N ARG A 60 10.98 2.68 2.73
CA ARG A 60 10.16 3.60 3.54
C ARG A 60 9.78 4.86 2.79
N GLU A 61 10.70 5.45 2.05
CA GLU A 61 10.43 6.63 1.20
C GLU A 61 9.32 6.35 0.17
N ARG A 62 9.44 5.22 -0.54
CA ARG A 62 8.45 4.81 -1.54
C ARG A 62 7.10 4.50 -0.92
N VAL A 63 7.08 3.82 0.23
CA VAL A 63 5.83 3.51 0.93
C VAL A 63 5.18 4.77 1.52
N GLY A 64 5.95 5.77 1.96
CA GLY A 64 5.41 7.09 2.32
C GLY A 64 4.77 7.81 1.12
N HIS A 65 5.33 7.62 -0.08
CA HIS A 65 4.69 8.12 -1.31
C HIS A 65 3.36 7.39 -1.60
N VAL A 66 3.27 6.09 -1.32
CA VAL A 66 2.00 5.34 -1.41
C VAL A 66 0.95 5.94 -0.48
N ALA A 67 1.28 6.21 0.79
CA ALA A 67 0.35 6.86 1.72
C ALA A 67 -0.16 8.21 1.17
N THR A 68 0.75 9.03 0.64
CA THR A 68 0.41 10.33 0.02
C THR A 68 -0.53 10.18 -1.18
N LEU A 69 -0.32 9.17 -2.04
CA LEU A 69 -1.20 8.90 -3.17
C LEU A 69 -2.61 8.49 -2.71
N LEU A 70 -2.69 7.67 -1.66
CA LEU A 70 -3.97 7.19 -1.14
C LEU A 70 -4.77 8.29 -0.42
N ASP A 71 -4.12 9.33 0.12
CA ASP A 71 -4.82 10.50 0.68
C ASP A 71 -5.66 11.26 -0.36
N HIS A 72 -5.38 11.10 -1.65
CA HIS A 72 -6.22 11.63 -2.72
C HIS A 72 -7.46 10.77 -3.03
N VAL A 73 -7.58 9.60 -2.39
CA VAL A 73 -8.75 8.71 -2.51
C VAL A 73 -9.67 8.96 -1.33
N GLU A 74 -10.74 9.73 -1.57
CA GLU A 74 -11.78 10.02 -0.57
C GLU A 74 -12.75 8.83 -0.43
N GLU A 75 -13.34 8.38 -1.54
CA GLU A 75 -14.19 7.19 -1.63
C GLU A 75 -13.95 6.51 -2.99
N THR A 76 -14.16 5.20 -3.04
CA THR A 76 -14.01 4.40 -4.25
C THR A 76 -15.34 4.06 -4.92
N GLY A 77 -16.46 4.32 -4.23
CA GLY A 77 -17.80 3.91 -4.66
C GLY A 77 -18.16 2.46 -4.33
N ASP A 78 -17.26 1.70 -3.69
CA ASP A 78 -17.48 0.36 -3.19
C ASP A 78 -16.94 0.24 -1.75
N ALA A 79 -17.83 -0.04 -0.80
CA ALA A 79 -17.46 -0.06 0.62
C ALA A 79 -16.37 -1.10 0.97
N ALA A 80 -16.23 -2.17 0.20
CA ALA A 80 -15.17 -3.14 0.43
C ALA A 80 -13.82 -2.65 -0.14
N ALA A 81 -13.83 -1.98 -1.28
CA ALA A 81 -12.66 -1.28 -1.81
C ALA A 81 -12.20 -0.16 -0.86
N ASP A 82 -13.13 0.58 -0.25
CA ASP A 82 -12.80 1.58 0.78
C ASP A 82 -12.12 0.93 1.99
N GLU A 83 -12.60 -0.23 2.45
CA GLU A 83 -11.94 -0.97 3.54
C GLU A 83 -10.50 -1.38 3.17
N HIS A 84 -10.28 -1.84 1.94
CA HIS A 84 -8.94 -2.18 1.46
C HIS A 84 -8.03 -0.95 1.37
N VAL A 85 -8.53 0.19 0.90
CA VAL A 85 -7.77 1.46 0.85
C VAL A 85 -7.38 1.93 2.25
N GLU A 86 -8.30 1.91 3.22
CA GLU A 86 -8.00 2.33 4.59
C GLU A 86 -6.99 1.41 5.27
N ARG A 87 -7.06 0.10 5.00
CA ARG A 87 -6.05 -0.87 5.45
C ARG A 87 -4.69 -0.61 4.79
N ALA A 88 -4.67 -0.31 3.50
CA ALA A 88 -3.46 0.02 2.77
C ALA A 88 -2.80 1.30 3.32
N LYS A 89 -3.58 2.37 3.57
CA LYS A 89 -3.09 3.60 4.23
C LYS A 89 -2.44 3.30 5.58
N THR A 90 -3.17 2.58 6.44
CA THR A 90 -2.68 2.21 7.77
C THR A 90 -1.38 1.40 7.71
N LEU A 91 -1.25 0.48 6.76
CA LEU A 91 -0.02 -0.29 6.56
C LEU A 91 1.12 0.60 6.04
N ALA A 92 0.83 1.48 5.09
CA ALA A 92 1.82 2.38 4.50
C ALA A 92 2.41 3.32 5.56
N ASP A 93 1.59 3.95 6.38
CA ASP A 93 2.04 4.82 7.47
C ASP A 93 2.95 4.07 8.45
N ARG A 94 2.51 2.88 8.90
CA ARG A 94 3.31 2.06 9.83
C ARG A 94 4.66 1.64 9.27
N ILE A 95 4.74 1.35 7.98
CA ILE A 95 5.99 0.98 7.32
C ILE A 95 6.90 2.19 7.20
N ALA A 96 6.35 3.35 6.79
CA ALA A 96 7.09 4.59 6.61
C ALA A 96 7.65 5.14 7.93
N ASP A 97 6.87 5.05 9.01
CA ASP A 97 7.22 5.57 10.35
C ASP A 97 8.02 4.59 11.21
N ALA A 98 8.21 3.34 10.79
CA ALA A 98 9.06 2.41 11.52
C ALA A 98 10.52 2.91 11.51
N GLU A 99 11.21 2.91 12.66
CA GLU A 99 12.63 3.30 12.78
C GLU A 99 13.61 2.19 12.37
#